data_AF-A0A933ISE2-F1
#
_entry.id   AF-A0A933ISE2-F1
#
_cell.length_a   1.000
_cell.length_b   1.000
_cell.length_c   1.000
_cell.angle_alpha   90.00
_cell.angle_beta   90.00
_cell.angle_gamma   90.00
#
_symmetry.space_group_name_H-M   'P 1'
#
loop_
_entity.id
_entity.type
_entity.pdbx_description
1 polymer ?
#
loop_
_entity_poly.entity_id
_entity_poly.type
_entity_poly.pdbx_seq_one_letter_code
_entity_poly.pdbx_strand_id
1 'polypeptide(L)'
;MDIHRTLCFPDGLKTCFRCCPPIRPVDYDHLLYRSFVERELREHTSALKERPPGVKPITGYSCWGLGYLDPDYRLVGCLLHPARNNGTDLRHLIDYGSKCRTATCREAVHFEALAGRRQSFWHGLCLDLDSFEYSSPRSNPLFHVLLWGPQLLTFIAEKELPEIARDPLIFERYPFLRLPRPGARRYLVERIERKFGLETISSPRFVERFEDYRKTLARFHADPATVPPDAPFTHRLGLDVSFSDFVRLELNYRRITQQRALELRDLIDSDMLKWFS
;
A
#
# COMPACT_ATOMS: atom_id res chain seq x y z
N MET A 1 -14.95 4.62 22.34
CA MET A 1 -14.51 3.31 21.82
C MET A 1 -13.82 3.57 20.50
N ASP A 2 -12.53 3.25 20.41
CA ASP A 2 -11.80 3.35 19.15
C ASP A 2 -12.34 2.23 18.25
N ILE A 3 -13.09 2.60 17.21
CA ILE A 3 -13.57 1.63 16.23
C ILE A 3 -12.32 1.12 15.51
N HIS A 4 -12.07 -0.19 15.55
CA HIS A 4 -10.96 -0.77 14.83
C HIS A 4 -11.17 -0.59 13.32
N ARG A 5 -10.32 0.24 12.69
CA ARG A 5 -10.40 0.55 11.26
C ARG A 5 -9.37 -0.25 10.49
N THR A 6 -9.81 -0.79 9.35
CA THR A 6 -8.94 -1.49 8.41
C THR A 6 -8.95 -0.74 7.08
N LEU A 7 -7.92 -0.92 6.25
CA LEU A 7 -7.92 -0.33 4.92
C LEU A 7 -9.08 -0.88 4.05
N CYS A 8 -9.52 -2.11 4.30
CA CYS A 8 -10.63 -2.72 3.55
C CYS A 8 -12.00 -2.17 3.94
N PHE A 9 -12.15 -1.65 5.16
CA PHE A 9 -13.38 -1.05 5.65
C PHE A 9 -13.05 0.09 6.64
N PRO A 10 -12.68 1.27 6.11
CA PRO A 10 -12.05 2.31 6.92
C PRO A 10 -13.04 3.08 7.79
N ASP A 11 -14.28 3.29 7.35
CA ASP A 11 -15.19 4.27 7.95
C ASP A 11 -16.68 3.87 7.93
N GLY A 12 -17.01 2.69 7.40
CA GLY A 12 -18.40 2.26 7.25
C GLY A 12 -19.15 2.82 6.04
N LEU A 13 -18.52 3.74 5.29
CA LEU A 13 -19.13 4.43 4.14
C LEU A 13 -18.54 3.96 2.81
N LYS A 14 -17.36 3.34 2.83
CA LYS A 14 -16.74 2.69 1.68
C LYS A 14 -16.02 1.40 2.04
N THR A 15 -15.72 0.62 1.03
CA THR A 15 -15.02 -0.68 1.12
C THR A 15 -13.98 -0.79 0.01
N CYS A 16 -12.82 -1.36 0.30
CA CYS A 16 -11.88 -1.78 -0.73
C CYS A 16 -12.06 -3.26 -1.07
N PHE A 17 -12.16 -3.57 -2.36
CA PHE A 17 -12.27 -4.94 -2.89
C PHE A 17 -11.18 -5.29 -3.92
N ARG A 18 -10.13 -4.47 -4.03
CA ARG A 18 -9.03 -4.62 -5.01
C ARG A 18 -8.38 -6.00 -5.00
N CYS A 19 -8.03 -6.49 -3.81
CA CYS A 19 -7.31 -7.74 -3.63
C CYS A 19 -8.23 -8.97 -3.52
N CYS A 20 -9.55 -8.78 -3.62
CA CYS A 20 -10.49 -9.89 -3.57
C CYS A 20 -10.34 -10.79 -4.81
N PRO A 21 -10.38 -12.12 -4.67
CA PRO A 21 -10.21 -13.06 -5.78
C PRO A 21 -11.15 -12.83 -6.98
N PRO A 22 -10.85 -13.42 -8.14
CA PRO A 22 -9.70 -14.31 -8.44
C PRO A 22 -8.36 -13.57 -8.51
N ILE A 23 -7.27 -14.32 -8.75
CA ILE A 23 -5.98 -13.72 -9.16
C ILE A 23 -6.22 -12.93 -10.44
N ARG A 24 -5.82 -11.67 -10.44
CA ARG A 24 -5.93 -10.79 -11.62
C ARG A 24 -4.55 -10.40 -12.14
N PRO A 25 -4.44 -9.99 -13.41
CA PRO A 25 -3.23 -9.36 -13.94
C PRO A 25 -2.75 -8.21 -13.05
N VAL A 26 -1.44 -7.94 -13.07
CA VAL A 26 -0.78 -6.95 -12.19
C VAL A 26 -1.34 -5.53 -12.36
N ASP A 27 -1.82 -5.22 -13.57
CA ASP A 27 -2.33 -3.92 -14.00
C ASP A 27 -3.87 -3.83 -14.03
N TYR A 28 -4.56 -4.91 -13.64
CA TYR A 28 -6.01 -4.92 -13.60
C TYR A 28 -6.55 -3.91 -12.58
N ASP A 29 -7.56 -3.14 -13.01
CA ASP A 29 -8.27 -2.18 -12.19
C ASP A 29 -9.78 -2.29 -12.43
N HIS A 30 -10.54 -2.51 -11.35
CA HIS A 30 -12.00 -2.63 -11.42
C HIS A 30 -12.68 -1.40 -12.02
N LEU A 31 -12.10 -0.22 -11.80
CA LEU A 31 -12.69 1.03 -12.25
C LEU A 31 -12.76 1.12 -13.78
N LEU A 32 -11.83 0.50 -14.51
CA LEU A 32 -11.83 0.46 -15.98
C LEU A 32 -12.98 -0.36 -16.56
N TYR A 33 -13.52 -1.29 -15.76
CA TYR A 33 -14.58 -2.19 -16.17
C TYR A 33 -15.86 -1.96 -15.34
N ARG A 34 -16.02 -0.76 -14.78
CA ARG A 34 -17.05 -0.43 -13.79
C ARG A 34 -18.42 -0.97 -14.17
N SER A 35 -18.96 -0.63 -15.34
CA SER A 35 -20.32 -1.04 -15.73
C SER A 35 -20.50 -2.56 -15.81
N PHE A 36 -19.48 -3.29 -16.28
CA PHE A 36 -19.51 -4.75 -16.33
C PHE A 36 -19.47 -5.34 -14.92
N VAL A 37 -18.55 -4.84 -14.08
CA VAL A 37 -18.38 -5.31 -12.70
C VAL A 37 -19.62 -4.97 -11.86
N GLU A 38 -20.22 -3.79 -12.00
CA GLU A 38 -21.45 -3.43 -11.31
C GLU A 38 -22.60 -4.40 -11.63
N ARG A 39 -22.78 -4.73 -12.92
CA ARG A 39 -23.79 -5.72 -13.33
C ARG A 39 -23.54 -7.07 -12.66
N GLU A 40 -22.31 -7.55 -12.72
CA GLU A 40 -21.92 -8.84 -12.15
C GLU A 40 -22.10 -8.88 -10.63
N LEU A 41 -21.72 -7.82 -9.92
CA LEU A 41 -21.94 -7.69 -8.48
C LEU A 41 -23.43 -7.70 -8.13
N ARG A 42 -24.30 -7.08 -8.94
CA ARG A 42 -25.76 -7.16 -8.75
C ARG A 42 -26.26 -8.59 -8.90
N GLU A 43 -25.83 -9.28 -9.96
CA GLU A 43 -26.18 -10.68 -10.22
C GLU A 43 -25.75 -11.59 -9.06
N HIS A 44 -24.52 -11.45 -8.57
CA HIS A 44 -24.03 -12.20 -7.41
C HIS A 44 -24.83 -11.90 -6.13
N THR A 45 -25.13 -10.62 -5.89
CA THR A 45 -25.91 -10.18 -4.72
C THR A 45 -27.31 -10.79 -4.74
N SER A 46 -27.99 -10.78 -5.88
CA SER A 46 -29.32 -11.38 -6.02
C SER A 46 -29.29 -12.90 -5.90
N ALA A 47 -28.36 -13.57 -6.60
CA ALA A 47 -28.27 -15.03 -6.58
C ALA A 47 -28.05 -15.60 -5.18
N LEU A 48 -27.22 -14.94 -4.36
CA LEU A 48 -26.96 -15.35 -2.97
C LEU A 48 -28.12 -15.07 -2.01
N LYS A 49 -28.95 -14.06 -2.29
CA LYS A 49 -30.16 -13.79 -1.51
C LYS A 49 -31.26 -14.82 -1.80
N GLU A 50 -31.39 -15.24 -3.07
CA GLU A 50 -32.47 -16.13 -3.51
C GLU A 50 -32.25 -17.58 -3.08
N ARG A 51 -30.99 -18.04 -3.01
CA ARG A 51 -30.69 -19.45 -2.73
C ARG A 51 -29.44 -19.61 -1.87
N PRO A 52 -29.45 -20.51 -0.87
CA PRO A 52 -28.24 -20.83 -0.12
C PRO A 52 -27.19 -21.42 -1.08
N PRO A 53 -25.96 -20.88 -1.07
CA PRO A 53 -24.92 -21.31 -2.00
C PRO A 53 -24.41 -22.71 -1.64
N GLY A 54 -24.28 -23.57 -2.66
CA GLY A 54 -23.45 -24.77 -2.58
C GLY A 54 -21.97 -24.46 -2.80
N VAL A 55 -21.11 -25.46 -2.60
CA VAL A 55 -19.69 -25.35 -2.98
C VAL A 55 -19.61 -25.17 -4.50
N LYS A 56 -18.99 -24.07 -4.93
CA LYS A 56 -18.81 -23.73 -6.34
C LYS A 56 -17.45 -23.06 -6.51
N PRO A 57 -16.53 -23.60 -7.33
CA PRO A 57 -15.25 -22.94 -7.58
C PRO A 57 -15.45 -21.61 -8.31
N ILE A 58 -14.47 -20.72 -8.20
CA ILE A 58 -14.41 -19.52 -9.03
C ILE A 58 -14.12 -19.95 -10.48
N THR A 59 -15.02 -19.61 -11.39
CA THR A 59 -14.88 -19.86 -12.83
C THR A 59 -14.87 -18.51 -13.56
N GLY A 60 -13.82 -18.20 -14.31
CA GLY A 60 -13.67 -16.92 -15.01
C GLY A 60 -12.92 -15.86 -14.19
N TYR A 61 -13.26 -14.58 -14.41
CA TYR A 61 -12.52 -13.42 -13.91
C TYR A 61 -13.08 -12.81 -12.61
N SER A 62 -14.07 -13.45 -12.00
CA SER A 62 -14.77 -12.92 -10.83
C SER A 62 -15.15 -13.94 -9.79
N CYS A 63 -15.09 -13.53 -8.54
CA CYS A 63 -15.54 -14.33 -7.40
C CYS A 63 -17.05 -14.12 -7.23
N TRP A 64 -17.83 -15.19 -7.38
CA TRP A 64 -19.28 -15.14 -7.17
C TRP A 64 -19.67 -14.81 -5.71
N GLY A 65 -18.73 -14.91 -4.77
CA GLY A 65 -18.89 -14.46 -3.38
C GLY A 65 -18.65 -12.97 -3.17
N LEU A 66 -18.35 -12.19 -4.23
CA LEU A 66 -18.21 -10.73 -4.19
C LEU A 66 -19.49 -10.07 -4.69
N GLY A 67 -20.01 -9.09 -3.93
CA GLY A 67 -21.24 -8.38 -4.26
C GLY A 67 -21.42 -7.13 -3.42
N TYR A 68 -22.64 -6.58 -3.44
CA TYR A 68 -22.99 -5.38 -2.68
C TYR A 68 -23.43 -5.73 -1.25
N LEU A 69 -22.88 -5.00 -0.28
CA LEU A 69 -23.08 -5.27 1.15
C LEU A 69 -24.27 -4.50 1.74
N ASP A 70 -24.79 -3.53 1.00
CA ASP A 70 -25.88 -2.63 1.39
C ASP A 70 -26.96 -2.58 0.29
N PRO A 71 -28.20 -2.20 0.63
CA PRO A 71 -29.30 -2.13 -0.33
C PRO A 71 -29.15 -0.99 -1.36
N ASP A 72 -28.37 0.04 -1.05
CA ASP A 72 -28.16 1.19 -1.93
C ASP A 72 -27.03 0.96 -2.94
N TYR A 73 -26.43 -0.23 -2.94
CA TYR A 73 -25.35 -0.63 -3.84
C TYR A 73 -24.10 0.27 -3.74
N ARG A 74 -23.74 0.72 -2.53
CA ARG A 74 -22.61 1.63 -2.29
C ARG A 74 -21.33 0.91 -1.85
N LEU A 75 -21.48 -0.13 -1.04
CA LEU A 75 -20.43 -0.94 -0.43
C LEU A 75 -20.29 -2.24 -1.20
N VAL A 76 -19.06 -2.58 -1.56
CA VAL A 76 -18.71 -3.79 -2.31
C VAL A 76 -17.75 -4.64 -1.48
N GLY A 77 -18.09 -5.90 -1.29
CA GLY A 77 -17.22 -6.80 -0.56
C GLY A 77 -17.66 -8.24 -0.61
N CYS A 78 -17.01 -9.07 0.21
CA CYS A 78 -17.29 -10.50 0.22
C CYS A 78 -18.58 -10.79 1.00
N LEU A 79 -19.59 -11.26 0.28
CA LEU A 79 -20.88 -11.71 0.83
C LEU A 79 -20.74 -12.94 1.72
N LEU A 80 -19.65 -13.69 1.54
CA LEU A 80 -19.32 -14.90 2.32
C LEU A 80 -18.42 -14.61 3.53
N HIS A 81 -18.05 -13.34 3.75
CA HIS A 81 -17.14 -12.97 4.84
C HIS A 81 -17.80 -13.21 6.21
N PRO A 82 -17.06 -13.64 7.24
CA PRO A 82 -17.62 -13.84 8.59
C PRO A 82 -18.26 -12.57 9.16
N ALA A 83 -17.72 -11.39 8.85
CA ALA A 83 -18.31 -10.10 9.24
C ALA A 83 -19.72 -9.86 8.66
N ARG A 84 -20.13 -10.61 7.63
CA ARG A 84 -21.46 -10.57 7.01
C ARG A 84 -22.37 -11.71 7.44
N ASN A 85 -21.84 -12.71 8.13
CA ASN A 85 -22.51 -13.99 8.40
C ASN A 85 -22.42 -14.37 9.88
N ASN A 86 -22.61 -13.39 10.79
CA ASN A 86 -22.61 -13.60 12.24
C ASN A 86 -21.37 -14.37 12.75
N GLY A 87 -20.20 -14.09 12.19
CA GLY A 87 -18.94 -14.76 12.52
C GLY A 87 -18.69 -16.08 11.78
N THR A 88 -19.68 -16.63 11.07
CA THR A 88 -19.53 -17.87 10.30
C THR A 88 -18.75 -17.62 9.01
N ASP A 89 -17.61 -18.29 8.85
CA ASP A 89 -16.79 -18.15 7.63
C ASP A 89 -17.32 -19.04 6.49
N LEU A 90 -18.07 -18.43 5.56
CA LEU A 90 -18.63 -19.11 4.38
C LEU A 90 -17.66 -19.09 3.18
N ARG A 91 -16.46 -18.51 3.31
CA ARG A 91 -15.48 -18.45 2.20
C ARG A 91 -14.95 -19.83 1.79
N HIS A 92 -15.22 -20.89 2.55
CA HIS A 92 -14.91 -22.25 2.13
C HIS A 92 -15.70 -22.70 0.89
N LEU A 93 -16.83 -22.05 0.59
CA LEU A 93 -17.70 -22.42 -0.55
C LEU A 93 -17.10 -22.08 -1.93
N ILE A 94 -16.14 -21.15 -2.00
CA ILE A 94 -15.57 -20.64 -3.27
C ILE A 94 -14.32 -21.39 -3.76
N ASP A 95 -13.93 -22.49 -3.11
CA ASP A 95 -12.67 -23.24 -3.38
C ASP A 95 -11.37 -22.40 -3.31
N TYR A 96 -11.49 -21.13 -2.87
CA TYR A 96 -10.42 -20.15 -2.72
C TYR A 96 -10.28 -19.64 -1.27
N GLY A 97 -11.06 -20.21 -0.35
CA GLY A 97 -11.23 -19.70 1.01
C GLY A 97 -9.94 -19.63 1.82
N SER A 98 -9.02 -20.58 1.64
CA SER A 98 -7.70 -20.57 2.29
C SER A 98 -6.90 -19.33 1.92
N LYS A 99 -6.86 -19.00 0.63
CA LYS A 99 -6.17 -17.80 0.13
C LYS A 99 -6.83 -16.52 0.62
N CYS A 100 -8.17 -16.46 0.63
CA CYS A 100 -8.90 -15.31 1.16
C CYS A 100 -8.56 -15.02 2.62
N ARG A 101 -8.31 -16.05 3.44
CA ARG A 101 -8.00 -15.90 4.86
C ARG A 101 -6.62 -15.29 5.12
N THR A 102 -5.67 -15.48 4.22
CA THR A 102 -4.29 -15.03 4.40
C THR A 102 -3.92 -13.84 3.51
N ALA A 103 -4.85 -13.36 2.68
CA ALA A 103 -4.59 -12.30 1.72
C ALA A 103 -4.68 -10.92 2.41
N THR A 104 -3.53 -10.38 2.81
CA THR A 104 -3.39 -8.99 3.25
C THR A 104 -2.38 -8.28 2.35
N CYS A 105 -2.78 -7.14 1.75
CA CYS A 105 -1.88 -6.35 0.92
C CYS A 105 -0.93 -5.49 1.79
N ARG A 106 0.17 -5.02 1.19
CA ARG A 106 1.18 -4.22 1.89
C ARG A 106 0.60 -2.91 2.41
N GLU A 107 -0.26 -2.29 1.61
CA GLU A 107 -0.97 -1.07 1.96
C GLU A 107 -1.83 -1.27 3.21
N ALA A 108 -2.55 -2.40 3.32
CA ALA A 108 -3.36 -2.72 4.50
C ALA A 108 -2.50 -2.90 5.76
N VAL A 109 -1.37 -3.61 5.65
CA VAL A 109 -0.40 -3.76 6.75
C VAL A 109 0.13 -2.40 7.21
N HIS A 110 0.47 -1.51 6.27
CA HIS A 110 0.95 -0.17 6.60
C HIS A 110 -0.14 0.71 7.22
N PHE A 111 -1.39 0.60 6.76
CA PHE A 111 -2.52 1.35 7.31
C PHE A 111 -2.88 0.90 8.73
N GLU A 112 -2.86 -0.41 9.01
CA GLU A 112 -3.10 -0.94 10.36
C GLU A 112 -2.07 -0.45 11.37
N ALA A 113 -0.82 -0.23 10.93
CA ALA A 113 0.24 0.31 11.79
C ALA A 113 0.07 1.81 12.14
N LEU A 114 -0.77 2.57 11.42
CA LEU A 114 -1.00 4.02 11.65
C LEU A 114 -1.98 4.33 12.79
N ALA A 115 -1.96 3.58 13.89
CA ALA A 115 -3.01 3.55 14.93
C ALA A 115 -3.73 4.89 15.27
N GLY A 116 -5.05 4.81 15.43
CA GLY A 116 -5.91 5.86 15.97
C GLY A 116 -6.11 7.05 15.02
N ARG A 117 -5.86 8.28 15.51
CA ARG A 117 -6.08 9.50 14.72
C ARG A 117 -5.23 9.60 13.45
N ARG A 118 -4.09 8.89 13.38
CA ARG A 118 -3.21 8.91 12.20
C ARG A 118 -3.84 8.15 11.03
N GLN A 119 -4.63 7.09 11.28
CA GLN A 119 -5.49 6.46 10.28
C GLN A 119 -6.54 7.44 9.76
N SER A 120 -7.23 8.19 10.65
CA SER A 120 -8.19 9.22 10.26
C SER A 120 -7.56 10.28 9.36
N PHE A 121 -6.37 10.74 9.75
CA PHE A 121 -5.61 11.76 9.04
C PHE A 121 -5.39 11.35 7.58
N TRP A 122 -4.77 10.19 7.36
CA TRP A 122 -4.44 9.71 6.02
C TRP A 122 -5.66 9.26 5.21
N HIS A 123 -6.68 8.70 5.88
CA HIS A 123 -7.95 8.38 5.23
C HIS A 123 -8.68 9.63 4.72
N GLY A 124 -8.35 10.83 5.23
CA GLY A 124 -8.85 12.11 4.71
C GLY A 124 -8.70 12.28 3.19
N LEU A 125 -7.67 11.66 2.59
CA LEU A 125 -7.41 11.69 1.16
C LEU A 125 -8.46 10.94 0.31
N CYS A 126 -9.35 10.19 0.97
CA CYS A 126 -10.28 9.28 0.33
C CYS A 126 -11.74 9.58 0.68
N LEU A 127 -12.05 10.71 1.31
CA LEU A 127 -13.40 10.99 1.81
C LEU A 127 -14.46 10.97 0.70
N ASP A 128 -14.11 11.53 -0.46
CA ASP A 128 -15.05 11.70 -1.58
C ASP A 128 -15.06 10.51 -2.56
N LEU A 129 -14.31 9.43 -2.28
CA LEU A 129 -14.21 8.27 -3.17
C LEU A 129 -15.33 7.25 -2.88
N ASP A 130 -15.96 6.75 -3.95
CA ASP A 130 -16.83 5.57 -3.86
C ASP A 130 -16.02 4.27 -3.73
N SER A 131 -16.69 3.12 -3.54
CA SER A 131 -15.99 1.83 -3.37
C SER A 131 -15.15 1.41 -4.59
N PHE A 132 -15.52 1.82 -5.82
CA PHE A 132 -14.75 1.52 -7.03
C PHE A 132 -13.50 2.40 -7.11
N GLU A 133 -13.65 3.71 -6.90
CA GLU A 133 -12.55 4.67 -6.91
C GLU A 133 -11.57 4.39 -5.77
N TYR A 134 -12.10 4.10 -4.57
CA TYR A 134 -11.32 3.71 -3.41
C TYR A 134 -10.55 2.38 -3.62
N SER A 135 -11.10 1.46 -4.41
CA SER A 135 -10.44 0.21 -4.77
C SER A 135 -9.43 0.35 -5.92
N SER A 136 -9.41 1.48 -6.61
CA SER A 136 -8.53 1.71 -7.76
C SER A 136 -7.16 2.24 -7.31
N PRO A 137 -6.04 1.59 -7.71
CA PRO A 137 -4.70 2.17 -7.49
C PRO A 137 -4.42 3.41 -8.34
N ARG A 138 -5.27 3.72 -9.34
CA ARG A 138 -5.14 4.92 -10.18
C ARG A 138 -5.86 6.11 -9.55
N SER A 139 -7.00 5.88 -8.89
CA SER A 139 -7.80 6.93 -8.27
C SER A 139 -7.55 7.12 -6.79
N ASN A 140 -7.18 6.07 -6.05
CA ASN A 140 -6.94 6.16 -4.60
C ASN A 140 -5.49 6.59 -4.29
N PRO A 141 -5.24 7.86 -3.91
CA PRO A 141 -3.89 8.32 -3.60
C PRO A 141 -3.32 7.66 -2.35
N LEU A 142 -4.17 7.19 -1.42
CA LEU A 142 -3.73 6.58 -0.17
C LEU A 142 -2.94 5.28 -0.42
N PHE A 143 -3.26 4.50 -1.46
CA PHE A 143 -2.48 3.30 -1.79
C PHE A 143 -1.03 3.63 -2.10
N HIS A 144 -0.80 4.72 -2.82
CA HIS A 144 0.53 5.21 -3.11
C HIS A 144 1.21 5.73 -1.83
N VAL A 145 0.51 6.59 -1.08
CA VAL A 145 1.04 7.22 0.14
C VAL A 145 1.47 6.17 1.18
N LEU A 146 0.65 5.13 1.40
CA LEU A 146 0.94 4.09 2.40
C LEU A 146 2.27 3.36 2.17
N LEU A 147 2.75 3.31 0.93
CA LEU A 147 4.03 2.67 0.59
C LEU A 147 5.25 3.48 1.07
N TRP A 148 5.06 4.72 1.55
CA TRP A 148 6.08 5.47 2.30
C TRP A 148 6.28 4.97 3.74
N GLY A 149 5.47 4.01 4.19
CA GLY A 149 5.67 3.29 5.44
C GLY A 149 5.12 4.00 6.68
N PRO A 150 4.75 3.23 7.72
CA PRO A 150 4.01 3.76 8.86
C PRO A 150 4.83 4.70 9.74
N GLN A 151 6.15 4.56 9.82
CA GLN A 151 6.99 5.44 10.64
C GLN A 151 6.95 6.88 10.11
N LEU A 152 7.33 7.09 8.85
CA LEU A 152 7.36 8.42 8.23
C LEU A 152 5.95 9.06 8.21
N LEU A 153 4.94 8.28 7.84
CA LEU A 153 3.56 8.74 7.80
C LEU A 153 2.99 9.08 9.18
N THR A 154 3.46 8.42 10.24
CA THR A 154 3.11 8.78 11.62
C THR A 154 3.66 10.15 11.99
N PHE A 155 4.95 10.42 11.71
CA PHE A 155 5.57 11.71 12.02
C PHE A 155 4.90 12.87 11.30
N ILE A 156 4.58 12.70 10.01
CA ILE A 156 3.85 13.71 9.25
C ILE A 156 2.47 13.93 9.87
N ALA A 157 1.69 12.88 10.13
CA ALA A 157 0.37 13.03 10.72
C ALA A 157 0.43 13.75 12.07
N GLU A 158 1.40 13.45 12.94
CA GLU A 158 1.55 14.10 14.24
C GLU A 158 1.81 15.61 14.15
N LYS A 159 2.57 16.05 13.15
CA LYS A 159 2.83 17.48 12.91
C LYS A 159 1.63 18.22 12.33
N GLU A 160 0.80 17.51 11.59
CA GLU A 160 -0.33 18.09 10.83
C GLU A 160 -1.67 18.03 11.58
N LEU A 161 -1.78 17.17 12.60
CA LEU A 161 -2.97 17.09 13.45
C LEU A 161 -3.26 18.44 14.14
N PRO A 162 -4.54 18.79 14.37
CA PRO A 162 -5.74 17.95 14.29
C PRO A 162 -6.42 17.88 12.91
N GLU A 163 -5.83 18.47 11.87
CA GLU A 163 -6.40 18.45 10.51
C GLU A 163 -6.48 17.04 9.93
N ILE A 164 -7.11 16.89 8.77
CA ILE A 164 -7.07 15.67 7.95
C ILE A 164 -6.26 15.93 6.68
N ALA A 165 -5.59 14.91 6.15
CA ALA A 165 -4.89 15.04 4.89
C ALA A 165 -5.90 15.29 3.75
N ARG A 166 -5.62 16.29 2.91
CA ARG A 166 -6.41 16.61 1.71
C ARG A 166 -5.48 16.86 0.53
N ASP A 167 -5.88 16.40 -0.65
CA ASP A 167 -5.31 16.82 -1.94
C ASP A 167 -5.91 18.20 -2.32
N PRO A 168 -5.11 19.21 -2.74
CA PRO A 168 -3.67 19.15 -3.00
C PRO A 168 -2.76 19.51 -1.82
N LEU A 169 -3.31 20.06 -0.74
CA LEU A 169 -2.56 20.69 0.35
C LEU A 169 -1.44 19.82 0.93
N ILE A 170 -1.70 18.53 1.21
CA ILE A 170 -0.67 17.66 1.79
C ILE A 170 0.48 17.40 0.82
N PHE A 171 0.18 17.34 -0.47
CA PHE A 171 1.17 17.07 -1.51
C PHE A 171 1.96 18.33 -1.89
N GLU A 172 1.38 19.52 -1.74
CA GLU A 172 2.13 20.77 -1.87
C GLU A 172 3.12 20.93 -0.71
N ARG A 173 2.72 20.53 0.50
CA ARG A 173 3.57 20.59 1.70
C ARG A 173 4.65 19.50 1.72
N TYR A 174 4.32 18.30 1.24
CA TYR A 174 5.25 17.18 1.15
C TYR A 174 5.31 16.64 -0.29
N PRO A 175 5.97 17.36 -1.23
CA PRO A 175 5.98 17.01 -2.65
C PRO A 175 6.55 15.63 -2.95
N PHE A 176 7.41 15.11 -2.08
CA PHE A 176 7.96 13.77 -2.23
C PHE A 176 6.90 12.67 -2.16
N LEU A 177 5.75 12.92 -1.52
CA LEU A 177 4.65 11.94 -1.44
C LEU A 177 4.09 11.58 -2.82
N ARG A 178 4.32 12.40 -3.86
CA ARG A 178 3.95 12.10 -5.25
C ARG A 178 5.04 11.32 -6.03
N LEU A 179 6.23 11.13 -5.45
CA LEU A 179 7.32 10.48 -6.17
C LEU A 179 7.03 9.01 -6.45
N PRO A 180 7.34 8.50 -7.66
CA PRO A 180 7.08 7.11 -8.01
C PRO A 180 7.90 6.14 -7.17
N ARG A 181 7.40 4.91 -7.03
CA ARG A 181 8.04 3.81 -6.29
C ARG A 181 8.41 4.16 -4.83
N PRO A 182 7.45 4.59 -3.98
CA PRO A 182 7.71 4.96 -2.59
C PRO A 182 8.52 3.93 -1.82
N GLY A 183 8.17 2.63 -1.92
CA GLY A 183 8.87 1.56 -1.20
C GLY A 183 10.36 1.44 -1.55
N ALA A 184 10.77 1.79 -2.77
CA ALA A 184 12.18 1.79 -3.17
C ALA A 184 12.94 2.99 -2.61
N ARG A 185 12.24 4.10 -2.31
CA ARG A 185 12.81 5.41 -1.98
C ARG A 185 12.66 5.78 -0.51
N ARG A 186 11.76 5.08 0.19
CA ARG A 186 11.40 5.29 1.59
C ARG A 186 12.62 5.37 2.50
N TYR A 187 13.57 4.44 2.36
CA TYR A 187 14.79 4.43 3.17
C TYR A 187 15.50 5.79 3.17
N LEU A 188 15.77 6.35 1.98
CA LEU A 188 16.49 7.62 1.89
C LEU A 188 15.70 8.76 2.53
N VAL A 189 14.39 8.82 2.29
CA VAL A 189 13.54 9.88 2.87
C VAL A 189 13.47 9.77 4.40
N GLU A 190 13.30 8.56 4.95
CA GLU A 190 13.32 8.31 6.39
C GLU A 190 14.66 8.70 7.03
N ARG A 191 15.78 8.45 6.33
CA ARG A 191 17.12 8.83 6.83
C ARG A 191 17.34 10.34 6.79
N ILE A 192 16.89 11.01 5.72
CA ILE A 192 17.00 12.47 5.61
C ILE A 192 16.14 13.14 6.68
N GLU A 193 14.89 12.69 6.85
CA GLU A 193 13.98 13.18 7.89
C GLU A 193 14.61 13.03 9.28
N ARG A 194 15.10 11.83 9.63
CA ARG A 194 15.70 11.58 10.95
C ARG A 194 16.92 12.45 11.25
N LYS A 195 17.67 12.83 10.21
CA LYS A 195 18.96 13.51 10.34
C LYS A 195 18.86 15.03 10.22
N PHE A 196 17.96 15.52 9.37
CA PHE A 196 17.84 16.95 9.02
C PHE A 196 16.44 17.53 9.30
N GLY A 197 15.53 16.72 9.85
CA GLY A 197 14.19 17.14 10.21
C GLY A 197 13.18 17.11 9.06
N LEU A 198 11.91 17.22 9.43
CA LEU A 198 10.77 17.18 8.53
C LEU A 198 10.71 18.41 7.60
N GLU A 199 11.26 19.53 8.06
CA GLU A 199 11.40 20.80 7.36
C GLU A 199 12.23 20.65 6.08
N THR A 200 13.26 19.80 6.13
CA THR A 200 14.13 19.51 4.99
C THR A 200 13.35 18.78 3.90
N ILE A 201 12.55 17.77 4.26
CA ILE A 201 11.79 16.98 3.29
C ILE A 201 10.50 17.68 2.82
N SER A 202 10.02 18.69 3.55
CA SER A 202 8.90 19.57 3.15
C SER A 202 9.34 20.78 2.32
N SER A 203 10.64 20.96 2.07
CA SER A 203 11.15 22.09 1.28
C SER A 203 10.69 21.99 -0.18
N PRO A 204 10.32 23.11 -0.84
CA PRO A 204 9.99 23.11 -2.28
C PRO A 204 11.12 22.57 -3.18
N ARG A 205 12.38 22.70 -2.74
CA ARG A 205 13.56 22.21 -3.46
C ARG A 205 13.95 20.78 -3.09
N PHE A 206 13.23 20.14 -2.18
CA PHE A 206 13.57 18.81 -1.69
C PHE A 206 13.57 17.79 -2.82
N VAL A 207 12.52 17.76 -3.64
CA VAL A 207 12.38 16.76 -4.72
C VAL A 207 13.52 16.84 -5.73
N GLU A 208 13.91 18.05 -6.13
CA GLU A 208 15.05 18.29 -7.03
C GLU A 208 16.35 17.72 -6.44
N ARG A 209 16.71 18.18 -5.23
CA ARG A 209 17.92 17.72 -4.52
C ARG A 209 17.92 16.21 -4.26
N PHE A 210 16.76 15.66 -3.90
CA PHE A 210 16.56 14.25 -3.63
C PHE A 210 16.78 13.39 -4.88
N GLU A 211 16.21 13.79 -6.01
CA GLU A 211 16.39 13.05 -7.26
C GLU A 211 17.85 13.09 -7.76
N ASP A 212 18.54 14.23 -7.61
CA ASP A 212 19.95 14.34 -7.99
C ASP A 212 20.86 13.50 -7.08
N TYR A 213 20.63 13.54 -5.77
CA TYR A 213 21.30 12.67 -4.82
C TYR A 213 21.08 11.19 -5.14
N ARG A 214 19.82 10.79 -5.35
CA ARG A 214 19.45 9.40 -5.70
C ARG A 214 20.11 8.93 -6.99
N LYS A 215 20.08 9.75 -8.05
CA LYS A 215 20.74 9.44 -9.33
C LYS A 215 22.24 9.26 -9.15
N THR A 216 22.86 10.12 -8.35
CA THR A 216 24.29 10.04 -8.02
C THR A 216 24.61 8.73 -7.29
N LEU A 217 23.84 8.39 -6.25
CA LEU A 217 24.01 7.13 -5.53
C LEU A 217 23.87 5.91 -6.43
N ALA A 218 22.81 5.85 -7.25
CA ALA A 218 22.58 4.73 -8.14
C ALA A 218 23.72 4.60 -9.16
N ARG A 219 24.20 5.71 -9.72
CA ARG A 219 25.30 5.71 -10.68
C ARG A 219 26.61 5.17 -10.09
N PHE A 220 26.93 5.52 -8.85
CA PHE A 220 28.22 5.14 -8.24
C PHE A 220 28.18 3.84 -7.45
N HIS A 221 26.99 3.37 -7.04
CA HIS A 221 26.88 2.22 -6.14
C HIS A 221 25.98 1.09 -6.63
N ALA A 222 25.22 1.24 -7.73
CA ALA A 222 24.47 0.14 -8.31
C ALA A 222 25.37 -0.70 -9.24
N ASP A 223 26.13 -1.63 -8.64
CA ASP A 223 26.98 -2.57 -9.35
C ASP A 223 26.68 -4.02 -8.93
N PRO A 224 25.50 -4.56 -9.32
CA PRO A 224 25.12 -5.92 -8.97
C PRO A 224 25.99 -7.00 -9.63
N ALA A 225 26.80 -6.65 -10.65
CA ALA A 225 27.65 -7.61 -11.37
C ALA A 225 28.83 -8.11 -10.51
N THR A 226 29.22 -7.35 -9.50
CA THR A 226 30.30 -7.72 -8.56
C THR A 226 29.85 -8.67 -7.45
N VAL A 227 28.56 -8.99 -7.37
CA VAL A 227 28.04 -9.85 -6.31
C VAL A 227 28.29 -11.33 -6.62
N PRO A 228 28.86 -12.09 -5.67
CA PRO A 228 29.03 -13.54 -5.81
C PRO A 228 27.70 -14.26 -6.11
N PRO A 229 27.66 -15.23 -7.04
CA PRO A 229 26.43 -15.97 -7.37
C PRO A 229 25.77 -16.70 -6.19
N ASP A 230 26.58 -17.10 -5.21
CA ASP A 230 26.19 -17.80 -3.99
C ASP A 230 25.73 -16.85 -2.87
N ALA A 231 25.85 -15.53 -3.05
CA ALA A 231 25.39 -14.56 -2.07
C ALA A 231 23.88 -14.73 -1.80
N PRO A 232 23.43 -14.57 -0.54
CA PRO A 232 22.03 -14.72 -0.19
C PRO A 232 21.18 -13.64 -0.87
N PHE A 233 19.89 -13.93 -1.05
CA PHE A 233 18.94 -12.92 -1.50
C PHE A 233 18.81 -11.80 -0.47
N THR A 234 18.76 -10.55 -0.93
CA THR A 234 18.76 -9.35 -0.07
C THR A 234 17.66 -9.39 1.00
N HIS A 235 16.46 -9.87 0.64
CA HIS A 235 15.32 -9.97 1.57
C HIS A 235 15.51 -11.01 2.70
N ARG A 236 16.55 -11.85 2.65
CA ARG A 236 16.85 -12.88 3.66
C ARG A 236 17.93 -12.44 4.66
N LEU A 237 18.50 -11.25 4.50
CA LEU A 237 19.62 -10.77 5.31
C LEU A 237 19.22 -10.26 6.70
N GLY A 238 17.93 -10.25 7.04
CA GLY A 238 17.45 -9.72 8.34
C GLY A 238 17.71 -8.22 8.51
N LEU A 239 17.90 -7.48 7.41
CA LEU A 239 18.07 -6.03 7.41
C LEU A 239 16.71 -5.33 7.61
N ASP A 240 16.76 -4.05 7.97
CA ASP A 240 15.57 -3.20 7.96
C ASP A 240 14.84 -3.26 6.61
N VAL A 241 13.51 -3.30 6.64
CA VAL A 241 12.68 -3.53 5.45
C VAL A 241 12.82 -2.38 4.46
N SER A 242 12.86 -1.11 4.91
CA SER A 242 13.02 0.02 3.99
C SER A 242 14.40 -0.01 3.33
N PHE A 243 15.45 -0.32 4.10
CA PHE A 243 16.79 -0.48 3.55
C PHE A 243 16.90 -1.64 2.55
N SER A 244 16.34 -2.80 2.89
CA SER A 244 16.32 -3.96 2.00
C SER A 244 15.57 -3.68 0.69
N ASP A 245 14.46 -2.94 0.74
CA ASP A 245 13.73 -2.55 -0.47
C ASP A 245 14.51 -1.53 -1.30
N PHE A 246 15.19 -0.55 -0.68
CA PHE A 246 16.07 0.38 -1.41
C PHE A 246 17.20 -0.35 -2.15
N VAL A 247 17.95 -1.22 -1.46
CA VAL A 247 19.05 -1.99 -2.06
C VAL A 247 18.57 -2.86 -3.22
N ARG A 248 17.40 -3.48 -3.09
CA ARG A 248 16.83 -4.38 -4.11
C ARG A 248 16.19 -3.65 -5.28
N LEU A 249 15.44 -2.58 -5.01
CA LEU A 249 14.56 -1.95 -6.00
C LEU A 249 15.20 -0.72 -6.66
N GLU A 250 16.06 -0.02 -5.92
CA GLU A 250 16.71 1.21 -6.37
C GLU A 250 18.14 0.91 -6.85
N LEU A 251 18.93 0.17 -6.07
CA LEU A 251 20.30 -0.23 -6.45
C LEU A 251 20.37 -1.57 -7.22
N ASN A 252 19.23 -2.24 -7.42
CA ASN A 252 19.08 -3.49 -8.19
C ASN A 252 19.89 -4.70 -7.68
N TYR A 253 20.31 -4.71 -6.42
CA TYR A 253 20.96 -5.87 -5.79
C TYR A 253 19.90 -6.89 -5.35
N ARG A 254 19.64 -7.90 -6.18
CA ARG A 254 18.76 -9.04 -5.81
C ARG A 254 19.40 -9.95 -4.76
N ARG A 255 20.72 -10.04 -4.79
CA ARG A 255 21.59 -10.75 -3.86
C ARG A 255 22.70 -9.79 -3.43
N ILE A 256 23.18 -9.96 -2.22
CA ILE A 256 24.29 -9.19 -1.64
C ILE A 256 24.72 -9.87 -0.34
N THR A 257 26.00 -9.79 0.02
CA THR A 257 26.44 -10.26 1.34
C THR A 257 26.01 -9.28 2.44
N GLN A 258 25.85 -9.76 3.67
CA GLN A 258 25.48 -8.89 4.79
C GLN A 258 26.53 -7.78 5.00
N GLN A 259 27.81 -8.13 4.96
CA GLN A 259 28.90 -7.16 5.09
C GLN A 259 28.80 -6.05 4.04
N ARG A 260 28.65 -6.41 2.75
CA ARG A 260 28.57 -5.42 1.68
C ARG A 260 27.33 -4.53 1.80
N ALA A 261 26.21 -5.07 2.25
CA ALA A 261 25.00 -4.28 2.51
C ALA A 261 25.22 -3.26 3.64
N LEU A 262 25.93 -3.63 4.71
CA LEU A 262 26.26 -2.71 5.80
C LEU A 262 27.24 -1.62 5.35
N GLU A 263 28.27 -1.97 4.57
CA GLU A 263 29.18 -0.98 3.97
C GLU A 263 28.45 0.04 3.09
N LEU A 264 27.51 -0.42 2.25
CA LEU A 264 26.69 0.47 1.44
C LEU A 264 25.85 1.40 2.31
N ARG A 265 25.28 0.90 3.40
CA ARG A 265 24.48 1.71 4.33
C ARG A 265 25.31 2.87 4.91
N ASP A 266 26.50 2.55 5.41
CA ASP A 266 27.38 3.52 6.06
C ASP A 266 27.90 4.56 5.05
N LEU A 267 28.18 4.12 3.81
CA LEU A 267 28.53 5.00 2.71
C LEU A 267 27.40 5.98 2.37
N ILE A 268 26.18 5.46 2.19
CA ILE A 268 25.00 6.28 1.89
C ILE A 268 24.80 7.35 2.96
N ASP A 269 24.91 6.97 4.23
CA ASP A 269 24.75 7.86 5.36
C ASP A 269 25.83 8.96 5.44
N SER A 270 27.05 8.65 5.02
CA SER A 270 28.15 9.60 4.91
C SER A 270 27.94 10.57 3.75
N ASP A 271 27.59 10.06 2.56
CA ASP A 271 27.35 10.89 1.39
C ASP A 271 26.15 11.81 1.55
N MET A 272 25.11 11.37 2.26
CA MET A 272 23.92 12.17 2.55
C MET A 272 24.25 13.51 3.23
N LEU A 273 25.29 13.55 4.09
CA LEU A 273 25.74 14.78 4.74
C LEU A 273 26.10 15.86 3.73
N LYS A 274 26.78 15.49 2.64
CA LYS A 274 27.24 16.44 1.62
C LYS A 274 26.09 17.08 0.85
N TRP A 275 24.93 16.41 0.82
CA TRP A 275 23.78 16.80 0.00
C TRP A 275 22.73 17.60 0.76
N PHE A 276 22.61 17.41 2.08
CA PHE A 276 21.50 17.95 2.88
C PHE A 276 21.93 18.73 4.13
N SER A 277 23.25 18.86 4.40
CA SER A 277 23.77 19.83 5.37
C SER A 277 23.52 21.27 4.95
#